data_AF-A0AAD8CTG3-F1
#
_entry.id   AF-A0AAD8CTG3-F1
#
_cell.length_a   1.000
_cell.length_b   1.000
_cell.length_c   1.000
_cell.angle_alpha   90.00
_cell.angle_beta   90.00
_cell.angle_gamma   90.00
#
_symmetry.space_group_name_H-M   'P 1'
#
loop_
_entity.id
_entity.type
_entity.pdbx_description
1 polymer ?
#
loop_
_entity_poly.entity_id
_entity_poly.type
_entity_poly.pdbx_seq_one_letter_code
_entity_poly.pdbx_strand_id
1 'polypeptide(L)'
;MLQSVADLSISYKIFYSVLLFSWTVYLWEAYLAYRQRKVYRSTTHVPTELGNIMDTETFEKSRLYQLDKSTFSFWSGLYSETEGTLILLLGGIPFLWKLSGVLIGRAGFGPEYEITQSLAFLLLATLFSAVTGMPWSIYNTFVIEEKHGFNQQTLGFFLKDAVKKFVVTQCILLPVTSLLLYIIKIGGDYFFIYAWLFTLGVSLVLVTIYADYIAPLFDKFTPLPDGELRGNIESMAKSISFPLTKVYVVEGSKRSSHSNAYFYGFFKNKRIVLFDTLLEDYSPLNKAGEPGAGGLEPQPVPEHSGESDSTENKAKPKNKKQGCNNPEILAVLGHELGHWKLGHTVKNIVISQMNSFLCFFLFAVLIGRKELFTAFGFYDNQPTLIGLMIIFQFIFSPYNEVLSFCLTVLSRRFEFQADAFARNMGKATELYSALIKLNKDNLGFPVADWLFSMWHYSHPPLLERLRALKGAKQD
;
A
#
# COMPACT_ATOMS: atom_id res chain seq x y z
N MET A 1 -24.52 6.13 -36.08
CA MET A 1 -23.58 6.02 -34.93
C MET A 1 -23.36 4.57 -34.50
N LEU A 2 -24.39 3.73 -34.32
CA LEU A 2 -24.20 2.29 -34.03
C LEU A 2 -23.65 1.50 -35.23
N GLN A 3 -24.12 1.78 -36.46
CA GLN A 3 -23.61 1.17 -37.69
C GLN A 3 -22.12 1.51 -37.93
N SER A 4 -21.72 2.76 -37.70
CA SER A 4 -20.32 3.21 -37.85
C SER A 4 -19.35 2.59 -36.84
N VAL A 5 -19.83 2.14 -35.67
CA VAL A 5 -19.00 1.40 -34.70
C VAL A 5 -18.88 -0.07 -35.09
N ALA A 6 -19.92 -0.65 -35.69
CA ALA A 6 -19.88 -2.01 -36.21
C ALA A 6 -18.87 -2.17 -37.37
N ASP A 7 -18.64 -1.11 -38.14
CA ASP A 7 -17.72 -1.10 -39.29
C ASP A 7 -16.24 -0.86 -38.92
N LEU A 8 -15.92 -0.52 -37.67
CA LEU A 8 -14.53 -0.36 -37.22
C LEU A 8 -13.76 -1.70 -37.29
N SER A 9 -12.47 -1.62 -37.64
CA SER A 9 -11.58 -2.77 -37.55
C SER A 9 -11.50 -3.30 -36.11
N ILE A 10 -11.19 -4.58 -35.96
CA ILE A 10 -11.09 -5.24 -34.64
C ILE A 10 -10.07 -4.52 -33.76
N SER A 11 -8.93 -4.09 -34.31
CA SER A 11 -7.88 -3.36 -33.59
C SER A 11 -8.37 -2.04 -33.01
N TYR A 12 -9.14 -1.25 -33.78
CA TYR A 12 -9.74 -0.01 -33.26
C TYR A 12 -10.79 -0.29 -32.19
N LYS A 13 -11.62 -1.34 -32.37
CA LYS A 13 -12.59 -1.74 -31.34
C LYS A 13 -11.90 -2.10 -30.02
N ILE A 14 -10.80 -2.87 -30.07
CA ILE A 14 -10.02 -3.22 -28.88
C ILE A 14 -9.48 -1.97 -28.20
N PHE A 15 -8.78 -1.11 -28.95
CA PHE A 15 -8.15 0.10 -28.41
C PHE A 15 -9.18 1.04 -27.74
N TYR A 16 -10.28 1.35 -28.44
CA TYR A 16 -11.31 2.23 -27.89
C TYR A 16 -12.09 1.59 -26.74
N SER A 17 -12.26 0.26 -26.72
CA SER A 17 -12.90 -0.41 -25.58
C SER A 17 -12.05 -0.32 -24.32
N VAL A 18 -10.73 -0.49 -24.44
CA VAL A 18 -9.79 -0.31 -23.33
C VAL A 18 -9.83 1.12 -22.81
N LEU A 19 -9.76 2.10 -23.72
CA LEU A 19 -9.76 3.51 -23.34
C LEU A 19 -11.09 3.93 -22.69
N LEU A 20 -12.22 3.51 -23.26
CA LEU A 20 -13.54 3.79 -22.70
C LEU A 20 -13.73 3.13 -21.34
N PHE A 21 -13.22 1.91 -21.15
CA PHE A 21 -13.26 1.25 -19.86
C PHE A 21 -12.43 2.00 -18.81
N SER A 22 -11.20 2.42 -19.16
CA SER A 22 -10.34 3.26 -18.30
C SER A 22 -11.07 4.52 -17.83
N TRP A 23 -11.65 5.28 -18.77
CA TRP A 23 -12.43 6.48 -18.43
C TRP A 23 -13.66 6.19 -17.59
N THR A 24 -14.33 5.07 -17.83
CA THR A 24 -15.51 4.67 -17.05
C THR A 24 -15.12 4.37 -15.61
N VAL A 25 -14.03 3.63 -15.39
CA VAL A 25 -13.48 3.37 -14.05
C VAL A 25 -13.06 4.67 -13.40
N TYR A 26 -12.32 5.54 -14.08
CA TYR A 26 -11.91 6.83 -13.53
C TYR A 26 -13.11 7.70 -13.11
N LEU A 27 -14.15 7.79 -13.93
CA LEU A 27 -15.36 8.55 -13.59
C LEU A 27 -16.12 7.95 -12.41
N TRP A 28 -16.18 6.62 -12.34
CA TRP A 28 -16.74 5.91 -11.19
C TRP A 28 -15.97 6.24 -9.91
N GLU A 29 -14.65 6.13 -9.94
CA GLU A 29 -13.78 6.43 -8.81
C GLU A 29 -13.86 7.90 -8.38
N ALA A 30 -13.89 8.83 -9.34
CA ALA A 30 -14.08 10.25 -9.09
C ALA A 30 -15.45 10.53 -8.43
N TYR A 31 -16.51 9.82 -8.85
CA TYR A 31 -17.82 9.91 -8.22
C TYR A 31 -17.80 9.41 -6.77
N LEU A 32 -17.18 8.26 -6.51
CA LEU A 32 -17.01 7.73 -5.16
C LEU A 32 -16.23 8.70 -4.27
N ALA A 33 -15.09 9.20 -4.75
CA ALA A 33 -14.25 10.16 -4.04
C ALA A 33 -15.00 11.47 -3.75
N TYR A 34 -15.83 11.95 -4.68
CA TYR A 34 -16.69 13.12 -4.48
C TYR A 34 -17.67 12.91 -3.32
N ARG A 35 -18.32 11.74 -3.25
CA ARG A 35 -19.25 11.40 -2.16
C ARG A 35 -18.55 11.41 -0.81
N GLN A 36 -17.38 10.77 -0.74
CA GLN A 36 -16.58 10.76 0.49
C GLN A 36 -16.12 12.16 0.89
N ARG A 37 -15.70 12.98 -0.08
CA ARG A 37 -15.32 14.37 0.17
C ARG A 37 -16.49 15.22 0.68
N LYS A 38 -17.72 14.95 0.23
CA LYS A 38 -18.92 15.58 0.76
C LYS A 38 -19.12 15.23 2.24
N VAL A 39 -18.82 14.00 2.66
CA VAL A 39 -18.85 13.61 4.09
C VAL A 39 -17.86 14.44 4.90
N TYR A 40 -16.60 14.60 4.44
CA TYR A 40 -15.59 15.43 5.12
C TYR A 40 -16.00 16.92 5.22
N ARG A 41 -16.74 17.43 4.23
CA ARG A 41 -17.20 18.84 4.22
C ARG A 41 -18.45 19.07 5.08
N SER A 42 -19.37 18.12 5.10
CA SER A 42 -20.66 18.27 5.79
C SER A 42 -20.60 17.85 7.26
N THR A 43 -19.73 16.92 7.63
CA THR A 43 -19.60 16.43 9.00
C THR A 43 -18.60 17.30 9.76
N THR A 44 -19.02 18.49 10.19
CA THR A 44 -18.17 19.49 10.89
C THR A 44 -18.18 19.33 12.41
N HIS A 45 -19.04 18.47 12.93
CA HIS A 45 -19.17 18.21 14.36
C HIS A 45 -19.07 16.71 14.62
N VAL A 46 -18.57 16.34 15.80
CA VAL A 46 -18.47 14.94 16.23
C VAL A 46 -19.88 14.35 16.29
N PRO A 47 -20.17 13.27 15.55
CA PRO A 47 -21.45 12.58 15.66
C PRO A 47 -21.69 12.10 17.10
N THR A 48 -22.95 12.06 17.54
CA THR A 48 -23.33 11.66 18.91
C THR A 48 -22.77 10.29 19.29
N GLU A 49 -22.74 9.35 18.35
CA GLU A 49 -22.17 8.00 18.52
C GLU A 49 -20.66 8.00 18.80
N LEU A 50 -19.96 9.06 18.41
CA LEU A 50 -18.50 9.24 18.52
C LEU A 50 -18.09 10.20 19.65
N GLY A 51 -19.05 10.83 20.35
CA GLY A 51 -18.76 11.85 21.37
C GLY A 51 -17.86 11.34 22.50
N ASN A 52 -17.94 10.04 22.82
CA ASN A 52 -17.08 9.39 23.83
C ASN A 52 -15.75 8.87 23.26
N ILE A 53 -15.58 8.90 21.93
CA ILE A 53 -14.49 8.24 21.20
C ILE A 53 -13.45 9.26 20.74
N MET A 54 -13.88 10.43 20.28
CA MET A 54 -12.98 11.44 19.71
C MET A 54 -13.33 12.85 20.19
N ASP A 55 -12.30 13.56 20.68
CA ASP A 55 -12.44 14.96 21.05
C ASP A 55 -12.56 15.86 19.81
N THR A 56 -13.24 17.01 19.96
CA THR A 56 -13.55 17.93 18.86
C THR A 56 -12.30 18.43 18.12
N GLU A 57 -11.21 18.65 18.84
CA GLU A 57 -9.94 19.09 18.26
C GLU A 57 -9.34 18.02 17.34
N THR A 58 -9.26 16.78 17.82
CA THR A 58 -8.78 15.62 17.05
C THR A 58 -9.69 15.35 15.85
N PHE A 59 -11.00 15.51 16.02
CA PHE A 59 -11.97 15.36 14.95
C PHE A 59 -11.71 16.35 13.82
N GLU A 60 -11.52 17.63 14.15
CA GLU A 60 -11.25 18.66 13.16
C GLU A 60 -9.90 18.45 12.47
N LYS A 61 -8.84 18.08 13.22
CA LYS A 61 -7.55 17.70 12.63
C LYS A 61 -7.67 16.54 11.65
N SER A 62 -8.39 15.48 12.03
CA SER A 62 -8.64 14.32 11.18
C SER A 62 -9.43 14.70 9.93
N ARG A 63 -10.45 15.55 10.08
CA ARG A 63 -11.27 16.04 8.97
C ARG A 63 -10.44 16.85 7.96
N LEU A 64 -9.61 17.78 8.45
CA LEU A 64 -8.74 18.60 7.60
C LEU A 64 -7.67 17.76 6.90
N TYR A 65 -7.06 16.81 7.61
CA TYR A 65 -6.08 15.87 7.04
C TYR A 65 -6.69 15.06 5.89
N GLN A 66 -7.85 14.44 6.11
CA GLN A 66 -8.51 13.68 5.06
C GLN A 66 -9.03 14.56 3.90
N LEU A 67 -9.38 15.82 4.16
CA LEU A 67 -9.80 16.77 3.12
C LEU A 67 -8.64 17.18 2.20
N ASP A 68 -7.45 17.39 2.77
CA ASP A 68 -6.23 17.66 2.02
C ASP A 68 -5.83 16.43 1.18
N LYS A 69 -5.82 15.23 1.79
CA LYS A 69 -5.57 13.96 1.06
C LYS A 69 -6.57 13.71 -0.06
N SER A 70 -7.86 13.97 0.19
CA SER A 70 -8.91 13.85 -0.82
C SER A 70 -8.68 14.81 -1.99
N THR A 71 -8.25 16.04 -1.70
CA THR A 71 -7.96 17.03 -2.75
C THR A 71 -6.73 16.65 -3.55
N PHE A 72 -5.67 16.18 -2.89
CA PHE A 72 -4.48 15.65 -3.55
C PHE A 72 -4.80 14.45 -4.44
N SER A 73 -5.53 13.47 -3.91
CA SER A 73 -5.92 12.25 -4.63
C SER A 73 -6.72 12.54 -5.90
N PHE A 74 -7.57 13.58 -5.88
CA PHE A 74 -8.31 14.00 -7.07
C PHE A 74 -7.37 14.51 -8.17
N TRP A 75 -6.44 15.41 -7.82
CA TRP A 75 -5.52 16.00 -8.79
C TRP A 75 -4.48 15.01 -9.31
N SER A 76 -3.92 14.16 -8.44
CA SER A 76 -2.99 13.11 -8.86
C SER A 76 -3.68 12.08 -9.74
N GLY A 77 -4.91 11.66 -9.39
CA GLY A 77 -5.71 10.76 -10.22
C GLY A 77 -6.04 11.35 -11.59
N LEU A 78 -6.45 12.63 -11.67
CA LEU A 78 -6.70 13.31 -12.93
C LEU A 78 -5.44 13.39 -13.81
N TYR A 79 -4.30 13.71 -13.21
CA TYR A 79 -3.02 13.70 -13.91
C TYR A 79 -2.68 12.32 -14.46
N SER A 80 -2.76 11.27 -13.63
CA SER A 80 -2.47 9.89 -14.04
C SER A 80 -3.38 9.41 -15.17
N GLU A 81 -4.68 9.71 -15.11
CA GLU A 81 -5.61 9.34 -16.19
C GLU A 81 -5.30 10.11 -17.49
N THR A 82 -4.95 11.39 -17.38
CA THR A 82 -4.56 12.22 -18.53
C THR A 82 -3.25 11.72 -19.15
N GLU A 83 -2.24 11.43 -18.32
CA GLU A 83 -0.96 10.87 -18.75
C GLU A 83 -1.16 9.53 -19.46
N GLY A 84 -1.89 8.59 -18.85
CA GLY A 84 -2.20 7.30 -19.45
C GLY A 84 -2.95 7.42 -20.78
N THR A 85 -3.97 8.29 -20.82
CA THR A 85 -4.74 8.58 -22.04
C THR A 85 -3.84 9.13 -23.15
N LEU A 86 -2.96 10.09 -22.85
CA LEU A 86 -2.03 10.66 -23.83
C LEU A 86 -0.98 9.66 -24.28
N ILE A 87 -0.44 8.83 -23.38
CA ILE A 87 0.49 7.76 -23.73
C ILE A 87 -0.14 6.79 -24.73
N LEU A 88 -1.41 6.41 -24.52
CA LEU A 88 -2.12 5.51 -25.43
C LEU A 88 -2.44 6.17 -26.77
N LEU A 89 -3.01 7.39 -26.76
CA LEU A 89 -3.43 8.09 -27.99
C LEU A 89 -2.25 8.51 -28.88
N LEU A 90 -1.12 8.89 -28.27
CA LEU A 90 0.07 9.36 -28.99
C LEU A 90 1.06 8.23 -29.31
N GLY A 91 0.76 6.97 -28.94
CA GLY A 91 1.65 5.84 -29.20
C GLY A 91 2.95 5.89 -28.39
N GLY A 92 2.88 6.37 -27.14
CA GLY A 92 4.03 6.48 -26.23
C GLY A 92 4.71 5.14 -25.94
N ILE A 93 3.93 4.05 -25.86
CA ILE A 93 4.48 2.69 -25.67
C ILE A 93 5.33 2.25 -26.88
N PRO A 94 4.82 2.25 -28.13
CA PRO A 94 5.65 1.98 -29.32
C PRO A 94 6.85 2.91 -29.44
N PHE A 95 6.69 4.20 -29.12
CA PHE A 95 7.79 5.16 -29.12
C PHE A 95 8.91 4.73 -28.16
N LEU A 96 8.56 4.42 -26.92
CA LEU A 96 9.52 3.99 -25.91
C LEU A 96 10.19 2.67 -26.31
N TRP A 97 9.43 1.72 -26.87
CA TRP A 97 9.97 0.46 -27.40
C TRP A 97 11.01 0.69 -28.50
N LYS A 98 10.73 1.57 -29.47
CA LYS A 98 11.67 1.94 -30.53
C LYS A 98 12.91 2.62 -29.97
N LEU A 99 12.75 3.53 -29.01
CA LEU A 99 13.86 4.19 -28.32
C LEU A 99 14.77 3.17 -27.61
N SER A 100 14.19 2.19 -26.92
CA SER A 100 14.95 1.09 -26.31
C SER A 100 15.78 0.33 -27.33
N GLY A 101 15.21 0.02 -28.50
CA GLY A 101 15.91 -0.64 -29.61
C GLY A 101 17.09 0.19 -30.13
N VAL A 102 16.90 1.50 -30.32
CA VAL A 102 17.97 2.41 -30.76
C VAL A 102 19.12 2.46 -29.74
N LEU A 103 18.81 2.49 -28.44
CA LEU A 103 19.81 2.57 -27.39
C LEU A 103 20.66 1.29 -27.30
N ILE A 104 20.03 0.11 -27.36
CA ILE A 104 20.78 -1.15 -27.34
C ILE A 104 21.53 -1.39 -28.66
N GLY A 105 21.00 -0.90 -29.78
CA GLY A 105 21.64 -0.96 -31.10
C GLY A 105 22.96 -0.21 -31.13
N ARG A 106 23.04 0.95 -30.44
CA ARG A 106 24.31 1.68 -30.25
C ARG A 106 25.34 0.91 -29.43
N ALA A 107 24.89 -0.01 -28.58
CA ALA A 107 25.73 -0.92 -27.80
C ALA A 107 26.08 -2.22 -28.55
N GLY A 108 25.69 -2.36 -29.82
CA GLY A 108 26.00 -3.52 -30.66
C GLY A 108 24.97 -4.66 -30.60
N PHE A 109 23.81 -4.46 -29.97
CA PHE A 109 22.73 -5.46 -29.93
C PHE A 109 21.67 -5.15 -30.98
N GLY A 110 21.56 -6.01 -32.00
CA GLY A 110 20.54 -5.91 -33.04
C GLY A 110 19.12 -6.29 -32.56
N PRO A 111 18.11 -6.16 -33.44
CA PRO A 111 16.71 -6.47 -33.13
C PRO A 111 16.46 -7.95 -32.78
N GLU A 112 17.36 -8.85 -33.14
CA GLU A 112 17.32 -10.26 -32.76
C GLU A 112 17.43 -10.48 -31.23
N TYR A 113 18.01 -9.53 -30.50
CA TYR A 113 18.12 -9.57 -29.04
C TYR A 113 16.88 -8.99 -28.35
N GLU A 114 15.70 -9.55 -28.64
CA GLU A 114 14.41 -9.06 -28.14
C GLU A 114 14.34 -8.98 -26.61
N ILE A 115 14.93 -9.95 -25.89
CA ILE A 115 14.96 -9.92 -24.41
C ILE A 115 15.76 -8.71 -23.94
N THR A 116 16.92 -8.44 -24.53
CA THR A 116 17.75 -7.26 -24.19
C THR A 116 16.98 -5.96 -24.44
N GLN A 117 16.26 -5.86 -25.56
CA GLN A 117 15.40 -4.70 -25.84
C GLN A 117 14.27 -4.57 -24.81
N SER A 118 13.68 -5.70 -24.41
CA SER A 118 12.62 -5.75 -23.40
C SER A 118 13.11 -5.27 -22.04
N LEU A 119 14.32 -5.64 -21.63
CA LEU A 119 14.93 -5.17 -20.38
C LEU A 119 15.24 -3.66 -20.44
N ALA A 120 15.75 -3.17 -21.57
CA ALA A 120 15.97 -1.74 -21.77
C ALA A 120 14.65 -0.95 -21.74
N PHE A 121 13.59 -1.47 -22.37
CA PHE A 121 12.24 -0.92 -22.30
C PHE A 121 11.74 -0.87 -20.86
N LEU A 122 11.86 -1.95 -20.11
CA LEU A 122 11.39 -2.02 -18.73
C LEU A 122 12.13 -1.03 -17.81
N LEU A 123 13.44 -0.91 -17.97
CA LEU A 123 14.24 0.08 -17.23
C LEU A 123 13.79 1.52 -17.55
N LEU A 124 13.62 1.85 -18.82
CA LEU A 124 13.19 3.20 -19.23
C LEU A 124 11.74 3.49 -18.80
N ALA A 125 10.84 2.52 -18.90
CA ALA A 125 9.44 2.67 -18.50
C ALA A 125 9.32 2.89 -16.98
N THR A 126 10.05 2.10 -16.20
CA THR A 126 10.06 2.27 -14.73
C THR A 126 10.79 3.55 -14.30
N LEU A 127 11.83 3.97 -15.02
CA LEU A 127 12.48 5.26 -14.78
C LEU A 127 11.54 6.43 -15.10
N PHE A 128 10.84 6.39 -16.23
CA PHE A 128 9.83 7.38 -16.60
C PHE A 128 8.77 7.50 -15.50
N SER A 129 8.18 6.37 -15.07
CA SER A 129 7.19 6.35 -13.99
C SER A 129 7.75 6.88 -12.66
N ALA A 130 9.00 6.56 -12.32
CA ALA A 130 9.63 7.08 -11.10
C ALA A 130 9.81 8.60 -11.15
N VAL A 131 10.16 9.15 -12.32
CA VAL A 131 10.34 10.59 -12.53
C VAL A 131 9.00 11.33 -12.50
N THR A 132 7.98 10.83 -13.20
CA THR A 132 6.67 11.50 -13.24
C THR A 132 5.91 11.38 -11.91
N GLY A 133 6.14 10.31 -11.15
CA GLY A 133 5.61 10.13 -9.79
C GLY A 133 6.31 10.96 -8.70
N MET A 134 7.57 11.37 -8.92
CA MET A 134 8.38 12.05 -7.90
C MET A 134 7.78 13.38 -7.41
N PRO A 135 7.28 14.29 -8.26
CA PRO A 135 6.63 15.52 -7.81
C PRO A 135 5.46 15.27 -6.87
N TRP A 136 4.61 14.28 -7.18
CA TRP A 136 3.47 13.89 -6.34
C TRP A 136 3.92 13.34 -5.00
N SER A 137 4.95 12.49 -4.99
CA SER A 137 5.50 11.92 -3.76
C SER A 137 6.14 12.98 -2.86
N ILE A 138 6.85 13.97 -3.45
CA ILE A 138 7.43 15.09 -2.73
C ILE A 138 6.32 15.95 -2.12
N TYR A 139 5.29 16.30 -2.91
CA TYR A 139 4.18 17.12 -2.41
C TYR A 139 3.43 16.42 -1.27
N ASN A 140 3.12 15.12 -1.41
CA ASN A 140 2.48 14.38 -0.35
C ASN A 140 3.32 14.39 0.93
N THR A 141 4.62 14.10 0.84
CA THR A 141 5.50 13.96 2.01
C THR A 141 5.84 15.29 2.68
N PHE A 142 6.27 16.30 1.90
CA PHE A 142 6.82 17.54 2.43
C PHE A 142 5.82 18.70 2.48
N VAL A 143 4.59 18.51 1.99
CA VAL A 143 3.51 19.51 2.11
C VAL A 143 2.35 18.95 2.92
N ILE A 144 1.76 17.82 2.52
CA ILE A 144 0.57 17.28 3.21
C ILE A 144 0.97 16.66 4.55
N GLU A 145 1.85 15.65 4.52
CA GLU A 145 2.26 14.94 5.74
C GLU A 145 3.02 15.88 6.70
N GLU A 146 3.83 16.81 6.18
CA GLU A 146 4.48 17.86 6.99
C GLU A 146 3.46 18.80 7.66
N LYS A 147 2.48 19.32 6.91
CA LYS A 147 1.42 20.20 7.45
C LYS A 147 0.64 19.55 8.58
N HIS A 148 0.42 18.24 8.50
CA HIS A 148 -0.32 17.47 9.51
C HIS A 148 0.57 16.81 10.57
N GLY A 149 1.88 17.09 10.57
CA GLY A 149 2.82 16.66 11.61
C GLY A 149 3.24 15.19 11.53
N PHE A 150 3.00 14.53 10.40
CA PHE A 150 3.35 13.12 10.19
C PHE A 150 4.74 12.90 9.63
N ASN A 151 5.24 13.80 8.78
CA ASN A 151 6.56 13.63 8.19
C ASN A 151 7.66 13.78 9.24
N GLN A 152 8.61 12.85 9.24
CA GLN A 152 9.81 12.87 10.09
C GLN A 152 11.10 12.79 9.26
N GLN A 153 10.98 12.76 7.93
CA GLN A 153 12.09 12.58 7.01
C GLN A 153 12.63 13.91 6.53
N THR A 154 13.95 13.98 6.32
CA THR A 154 14.58 15.05 5.56
C THR A 154 14.55 14.74 4.06
N LEU A 155 14.62 15.78 3.22
CA LEU A 155 14.68 15.61 1.76
C LEU A 155 15.86 14.73 1.31
N GLY A 156 17.02 14.86 1.98
CA GLY A 156 18.19 14.03 1.70
C GLY A 156 17.97 12.56 2.04
N PHE A 157 17.27 12.24 3.13
CA PHE A 157 16.88 10.87 3.44
C PHE A 157 15.90 10.32 2.40
N PHE A 158 14.88 11.10 2.07
CA PHE A 158 13.85 10.73 1.08
C PHE A 158 14.45 10.40 -0.30
N LEU A 159 15.33 11.26 -0.82
CA LEU A 159 15.96 11.02 -2.13
C LEU A 159 16.90 9.80 -2.12
N LYS A 160 17.70 9.64 -1.06
CA LYS A 160 18.54 8.44 -0.90
C LYS A 160 17.70 7.17 -0.84
N ASP A 161 16.57 7.22 -0.14
CA ASP A 161 15.65 6.09 -0.03
C ASP A 161 14.98 5.77 -1.37
N ALA A 162 14.55 6.78 -2.12
CA ALA A 162 13.96 6.62 -3.45
C ALA A 162 14.95 5.98 -4.44
N VAL A 163 16.20 6.45 -4.49
CA VAL A 163 17.25 5.87 -5.35
C VAL A 163 17.54 4.42 -4.96
N LYS A 164 17.70 4.15 -3.65
CA LYS A 164 17.95 2.79 -3.15
C LYS A 164 16.80 1.85 -3.49
N LYS A 165 15.54 2.28 -3.32
CA LYS A 165 14.34 1.51 -3.70
C LYS A 165 14.34 1.21 -5.19
N PHE A 166 14.63 2.21 -6.03
CA PHE A 166 14.71 2.02 -7.47
C PHE A 166 15.77 0.99 -7.86
N VAL A 167 17.00 1.13 -7.36
CA VAL A 167 18.11 0.21 -7.65
C VAL A 167 17.80 -1.22 -7.21
N VAL A 168 17.36 -1.42 -5.96
CA VAL A 168 17.00 -2.75 -5.45
C VAL A 168 15.88 -3.38 -6.29
N THR A 169 14.89 -2.57 -6.71
CA THR A 169 13.82 -3.02 -7.60
C THR A 169 14.37 -3.50 -8.94
N GLN A 170 15.25 -2.73 -9.59
CA GLN A 170 15.84 -3.12 -10.88
C GLN A 170 16.71 -4.38 -10.78
N CYS A 171 17.49 -4.51 -9.69
CA CYS A 171 18.34 -5.68 -9.45
C CYS A 171 17.55 -6.99 -9.33
N ILE A 172 16.28 -6.92 -8.90
CA ILE A 172 15.39 -8.09 -8.81
C ILE A 172 14.56 -8.22 -10.10
N LEU A 173 13.97 -7.12 -10.58
CA LEU A 173 13.02 -7.10 -11.67
C LEU A 173 13.64 -7.55 -13.00
N LEU A 174 14.82 -7.04 -13.36
CA LEU A 174 15.42 -7.30 -14.67
C LEU A 174 15.84 -8.78 -14.82
N PRO A 175 16.53 -9.43 -13.85
CA PRO A 175 16.87 -10.84 -13.95
C PRO A 175 15.65 -11.77 -13.89
N VAL A 176 14.67 -11.47 -13.04
CA VAL A 176 13.42 -12.25 -12.98
C VAL A 176 12.67 -12.17 -14.30
N THR A 177 12.56 -10.97 -14.88
CA THR A 177 11.86 -10.76 -16.14
C THR A 177 12.60 -11.42 -17.31
N SER A 178 13.93 -11.35 -17.36
CA SER A 178 14.70 -11.99 -18.43
C SER A 178 14.48 -13.50 -18.46
N LEU A 179 14.50 -14.16 -17.30
CA LEU A 179 14.21 -15.58 -17.15
C LEU A 179 12.77 -15.91 -17.50
N LEU A 180 11.80 -15.11 -17.04
CA LEU A 180 10.39 -15.30 -17.38
C LEU A 180 10.15 -15.22 -18.89
N LEU A 181 10.70 -14.21 -19.55
CA LEU A 181 10.58 -14.05 -21.00
C LEU A 181 11.25 -15.21 -21.74
N TYR A 182 12.39 -15.68 -21.26
CA TYR A 182 13.06 -16.85 -21.82
C TYR A 182 12.21 -18.12 -21.68
N ILE A 183 11.61 -18.37 -20.51
CA ILE A 183 10.70 -19.49 -20.25
C ILE A 183 9.49 -19.45 -21.20
N ILE A 184 8.88 -18.28 -21.37
CA ILE A 184 7.73 -18.11 -22.27
C ILE A 184 8.12 -18.43 -23.73
N LYS A 185 9.32 -17.98 -24.17
CA LYS A 185 9.80 -18.21 -25.53
C LYS A 185 10.15 -19.66 -25.84
N ILE A 186 10.64 -20.43 -24.86
CA ILE A 186 11.09 -21.82 -25.08
C ILE A 186 10.04 -22.88 -24.69
N GLY A 187 9.05 -22.52 -23.88
CA GLY A 187 8.17 -23.48 -23.21
C GLY A 187 7.11 -24.21 -24.06
N GLY A 188 7.02 -23.93 -25.36
CA GLY A 188 6.03 -24.55 -26.28
C GLY A 188 4.57 -24.28 -25.88
N ASP A 189 3.63 -25.12 -26.29
CA ASP A 189 2.18 -24.90 -26.05
C ASP A 189 1.79 -24.84 -24.56
N TYR A 190 2.62 -25.43 -23.69
CA TYR A 190 2.42 -25.45 -22.24
C TYR A 190 3.31 -24.45 -21.49
N PHE A 191 3.90 -23.45 -22.18
CA PHE A 191 4.79 -22.47 -21.56
C PHE A 191 4.17 -21.79 -20.33
N PHE A 192 2.86 -21.61 -20.31
CA PHE A 192 2.12 -20.96 -19.23
C PHE A 192 2.23 -21.70 -17.90
N ILE A 193 2.35 -23.03 -17.91
CA ILE A 193 2.55 -23.84 -16.70
C ILE A 193 3.92 -23.56 -16.11
N TYR A 194 4.96 -23.54 -16.95
CA TYR A 194 6.33 -23.26 -16.52
C TYR A 194 6.50 -21.80 -16.06
N ALA A 195 5.88 -20.85 -16.76
CA ALA A 195 5.86 -19.44 -16.37
C ALA A 195 5.15 -19.26 -15.01
N TRP A 196 4.01 -19.92 -14.81
CA TRP A 196 3.30 -19.92 -13.53
C TRP A 196 4.15 -20.53 -12.41
N LEU A 197 4.73 -21.72 -12.60
CA LEU A 197 5.60 -22.36 -11.60
C LEU A 197 6.83 -21.51 -11.27
N PHE A 198 7.42 -20.88 -12.28
CA PHE A 198 8.55 -19.97 -12.09
C PHE A 198 8.15 -18.75 -11.24
N THR A 199 7.04 -18.07 -11.57
CA THR A 199 6.57 -16.92 -10.78
C THR A 199 6.12 -17.31 -9.37
N LEU A 200 5.55 -18.50 -9.18
CA LEU A 200 5.27 -19.07 -7.86
C LEU A 200 6.57 -19.24 -7.07
N GLY A 201 7.58 -19.87 -7.66
CA GLY A 201 8.90 -20.06 -7.04
C GLY A 201 9.55 -18.74 -6.65
N VAL A 202 9.59 -17.78 -7.58
CA VAL A 202 10.10 -16.42 -7.33
C VAL A 202 9.34 -15.74 -6.20
N SER A 203 8.00 -15.82 -6.19
CA SER A 203 7.18 -15.20 -5.15
C SER A 203 7.47 -15.80 -3.77
N LEU A 204 7.58 -17.12 -3.67
CA LEU A 204 7.92 -17.80 -2.42
C LEU A 204 9.33 -17.41 -1.93
N VAL A 205 10.31 -17.34 -2.83
CA VAL A 205 11.66 -16.89 -2.51
C VAL A 205 11.64 -15.45 -2.01
N LEU A 206 11.02 -14.52 -2.75
CA LEU A 206 10.97 -13.11 -2.40
C LEU A 206 10.28 -12.88 -1.05
N VAL A 207 9.12 -13.49 -0.80
CA VAL A 207 8.43 -13.37 0.50
C VAL A 207 9.28 -13.96 1.63
N THR A 208 10.05 -15.02 1.38
CA THR A 208 10.92 -15.64 2.38
C THR A 208 12.13 -14.76 2.72
N ILE A 209 12.79 -14.18 1.72
CA ILE A 209 14.00 -13.37 1.92
C ILE A 209 13.71 -11.91 2.27
N TYR A 210 12.49 -11.42 2.02
CA TYR A 210 12.14 -10.01 2.14
C TYR A 210 12.53 -9.43 3.49
N ALA A 211 12.10 -10.06 4.59
CA ALA A 211 12.28 -9.49 5.91
C ALA A 211 13.72 -9.57 6.43
N ASP A 212 14.52 -10.50 5.93
CA ASP A 212 15.89 -10.75 6.41
C ASP A 212 16.94 -10.02 5.58
N TYR A 213 16.67 -9.81 4.29
CA TYR A 213 17.65 -9.31 3.33
C TYR A 213 17.22 -8.04 2.60
N ILE A 214 15.92 -7.78 2.46
CA ILE A 214 15.41 -6.62 1.72
C ILE A 214 14.98 -5.51 2.69
N ALA A 215 14.07 -5.78 3.62
CA ALA A 215 13.56 -4.81 4.57
C ALA A 215 14.68 -4.13 5.41
N PRO A 216 15.72 -4.86 5.90
CA PRO A 216 16.81 -4.25 6.66
C PRO A 216 17.69 -3.28 5.85
N LEU A 217 17.62 -3.30 4.51
CA LEU A 217 18.27 -2.29 3.68
C LEU A 217 17.60 -0.92 3.83
N PHE A 218 16.31 -0.90 4.18
CA PHE A 218 15.48 0.31 4.24
C PHE A 218 15.26 0.80 5.66
N ASP A 219 15.10 -0.12 6.61
CA ASP A 219 14.68 0.18 7.97
C ASP A 219 15.53 -0.59 9.00
N LYS A 220 15.68 -0.01 10.18
CA LYS A 220 16.42 -0.63 11.27
C LYS A 220 15.49 -1.51 12.09
N PHE A 221 15.87 -2.78 12.23
CA PHE A 221 15.17 -3.76 13.07
C PHE A 221 16.02 -4.08 14.29
N THR A 222 15.45 -3.91 15.48
CA THR A 222 16.07 -4.27 16.76
C THR A 222 15.21 -5.29 17.49
N PRO A 223 15.79 -6.26 18.22
CA PRO A 223 14.99 -7.15 19.06
C PRO A 223 14.18 -6.36 20.10
N LEU A 224 12.95 -6.81 20.39
CA LEU A 224 12.17 -6.24 21.48
C LEU A 224 12.92 -6.48 22.81
N PRO A 225 13.17 -5.42 23.60
CA PRO A 225 13.85 -5.55 24.89
C PRO A 225 13.14 -6.53 25.82
N ASP A 226 13.89 -7.18 26.70
CA ASP A 226 13.30 -8.02 27.74
C ASP A 226 12.46 -7.16 28.70
N GLY A 227 11.27 -7.66 29.04
CA GLY A 227 10.30 -6.93 29.86
C GLY A 227 8.93 -7.59 29.86
N GLU A 228 7.98 -6.96 30.55
CA GLU A 228 6.62 -7.48 30.73
C GLU A 228 5.91 -7.71 29.38
N LEU A 229 6.01 -6.74 28.46
CA LEU A 229 5.39 -6.84 27.13
C LEU A 229 5.87 -8.09 26.39
N ARG A 230 7.19 -8.32 26.35
CA ARG A 230 7.77 -9.47 25.65
C ARG A 230 7.29 -10.79 26.25
N GLY A 231 7.31 -10.92 27.59
CA GLY A 231 6.82 -12.12 28.27
C GLY A 231 5.33 -12.40 28.00
N ASN A 232 4.51 -11.35 27.95
CA ASN A 232 3.09 -11.46 27.62
C ASN A 232 2.85 -11.85 26.16
N ILE A 233 3.65 -11.33 25.21
CA ILE A 233 3.60 -11.72 23.79
C ILE A 233 3.96 -13.21 23.63
N GLU A 234 5.04 -13.66 24.27
CA GLU A 234 5.48 -15.05 24.22
C GLU A 234 4.42 -16.00 24.82
N SER A 235 3.80 -15.60 25.93
CA SER A 235 2.71 -16.35 26.56
C SER A 235 1.46 -16.44 25.67
N MET A 236 1.10 -15.35 24.99
CA MET A 236 -0.02 -15.32 24.05
C MET A 236 0.26 -16.18 22.82
N ALA A 237 1.46 -16.09 22.24
CA ALA A 237 1.86 -16.92 21.12
C ALA A 237 1.78 -18.41 21.49
N LYS A 238 2.26 -18.77 22.69
CA LYS A 238 2.20 -20.14 23.21
C LYS A 238 0.78 -20.65 23.39
N SER A 239 -0.15 -19.84 23.90
CA SER A 239 -1.54 -20.26 24.17
C SER A 239 -2.30 -20.69 22.91
N ILE A 240 -1.93 -20.16 21.75
CA ILE A 240 -2.54 -20.53 20.45
C ILE A 240 -1.64 -21.44 19.59
N SER A 241 -0.51 -21.87 20.13
CA SER A 241 0.54 -22.66 19.45
C SER A 241 1.15 -21.96 18.24
N PHE A 242 1.27 -20.63 18.29
CA PHE A 242 2.00 -19.86 17.29
C PHE A 242 3.51 -20.10 17.46
N PRO A 243 4.24 -20.55 16.41
CA PRO A 243 5.66 -20.86 16.50
C PRO A 243 6.52 -19.58 16.45
N LEU A 244 6.37 -18.74 17.48
CA LEU A 244 7.11 -17.50 17.62
C LEU A 244 8.61 -17.80 17.78
N THR A 245 9.43 -17.20 16.91
CA THR A 245 10.89 -17.31 16.99
C THR A 245 11.51 -16.03 17.54
N LYS A 246 11.09 -14.86 17.05
CA LYS A 246 11.62 -13.56 17.46
C LYS A 246 10.55 -12.47 17.40
N VAL A 247 10.70 -11.46 18.26
CA VAL A 247 9.92 -10.22 18.24
C VAL A 247 10.88 -9.06 17.96
N TYR A 248 10.57 -8.27 16.95
CA TYR A 248 11.36 -7.12 16.51
C TYR A 248 10.56 -5.83 16.68
N VAL A 249 11.30 -4.75 16.92
CA VAL A 249 10.83 -3.38 16.78
C VAL A 249 11.47 -2.80 15.53
N VAL A 250 10.67 -2.18 14.67
CA VAL A 250 11.13 -1.43 13.49
C VAL A 250 11.09 0.06 13.80
N GLU A 251 12.17 0.77 13.45
CA GLU A 251 12.30 2.23 13.61
C GLU A 251 11.48 2.97 12.55
N GLY A 252 10.14 2.87 12.66
CA GLY A 252 9.20 3.54 11.78
C GLY A 252 9.17 5.06 11.98
N SER A 253 9.50 5.52 13.20
CA SER A 253 9.52 6.95 13.55
C SER A 253 10.49 7.77 12.71
N LYS A 254 11.53 7.15 12.12
CA LYS A 254 12.44 7.82 11.19
C LYS A 254 11.74 8.26 9.90
N ARG A 255 10.62 7.62 9.57
CA ARG A 255 9.83 7.88 8.37
C ARG A 255 8.59 8.71 8.65
N SER A 256 7.84 8.32 9.66
CA SER A 256 6.55 8.91 9.97
C SER A 256 6.13 8.57 11.41
N SER A 257 5.24 9.35 12.00
CA SER A 257 4.58 9.02 13.27
C SER A 257 3.45 7.98 13.14
N HIS A 258 3.16 7.47 11.93
CA HIS A 258 2.17 6.40 11.74
C HIS A 258 2.56 5.10 12.45
N SER A 259 1.54 4.42 12.99
CA SER A 259 1.69 3.19 13.80
C SER A 259 1.14 1.95 13.11
N ASN A 260 1.84 0.82 13.22
CA ASN A 260 1.41 -0.47 12.69
C ASN A 260 2.07 -1.67 13.42
N ALA A 261 1.53 -2.87 13.23
CA ALA A 261 2.14 -4.14 13.64
C ALA A 261 1.85 -5.19 12.57
N TYR A 262 2.75 -6.17 12.43
CA TYR A 262 2.54 -7.29 11.52
C TYR A 262 3.36 -8.51 11.95
N PHE A 263 3.03 -9.67 11.40
CA PHE A 263 3.87 -10.85 11.51
C PHE A 263 4.24 -11.39 10.12
N TYR A 264 5.34 -12.12 10.04
CA TYR A 264 5.79 -12.75 8.81
C TYR A 264 6.50 -14.08 9.08
N GLY A 265 6.89 -14.74 8.01
CA GLY A 265 7.68 -15.96 8.02
C GLY A 265 6.88 -17.20 7.60
N PHE A 266 7.58 -18.29 7.32
CA PHE A 266 6.99 -19.54 6.85
C PHE A 266 7.15 -20.67 7.87
N PHE A 267 6.18 -21.57 7.87
CA PHE A 267 6.16 -22.77 8.72
C PHE A 267 6.46 -22.45 10.20
N LYS A 268 7.55 -23.01 10.74
CA LYS A 268 7.96 -22.92 12.14
C LYS A 268 8.80 -21.67 12.47
N ASN A 269 9.15 -20.86 11.46
CA ASN A 269 9.94 -19.65 11.65
C ASN A 269 9.01 -18.44 11.47
N LYS A 270 8.28 -18.08 12.53
CA LYS A 270 7.39 -16.92 12.53
C LYS A 270 7.97 -15.82 13.41
N ARG A 271 7.83 -14.58 12.96
CA ARG A 271 8.34 -13.40 13.63
C ARG A 271 7.28 -12.32 13.69
N ILE A 272 7.30 -11.56 14.78
CA ILE A 272 6.42 -10.40 15.00
C ILE A 272 7.27 -9.14 14.84
N VAL A 273 6.72 -8.13 14.16
CA VAL A 273 7.30 -6.79 14.04
C VAL A 273 6.31 -5.77 14.56
N LEU A 274 6.79 -4.94 15.48
CA LEU A 274 6.06 -3.82 16.04
C LEU A 274 6.72 -2.53 15.57
N PHE A 275 5.95 -1.53 15.15
CA PHE A 275 6.50 -0.21 14.92
C PHE A 275 6.81 0.43 16.27
N ASP A 276 7.93 1.14 16.38
CA ASP A 276 8.26 1.90 17.57
C ASP A 276 7.22 2.97 17.94
N THR A 277 6.58 3.57 16.94
CA THR A 277 5.45 4.51 17.08
C THR A 277 4.21 3.88 17.72
N LEU A 278 4.02 2.56 17.57
CA LEU A 278 2.93 1.82 18.22
C LEU A 278 3.18 1.62 19.72
N LEU A 279 4.42 1.72 20.18
CA LEU A 279 4.83 1.38 21.54
C LEU A 279 4.96 2.65 22.38
N GLU A 280 3.99 2.94 23.26
CA GLU A 280 3.97 4.20 24.03
C GLU A 280 5.27 4.45 24.80
N ASP A 281 5.82 3.42 25.46
CA ASP A 281 7.03 3.51 26.28
C ASP A 281 8.35 3.45 25.47
N TYR A 282 8.30 3.00 24.22
CA TYR A 282 9.49 2.79 23.38
C TYR A 282 9.61 3.80 22.24
N SER A 283 8.52 4.48 21.89
CA SER A 283 8.45 5.51 20.86
C SER A 283 9.49 6.62 21.11
N PRO A 284 10.47 6.80 20.20
CA PRO A 284 11.46 7.88 20.31
C PRO A 284 10.81 9.27 20.33
N LEU A 285 9.67 9.43 19.64
CA LEU A 285 8.92 10.68 19.57
C LEU A 285 8.30 11.07 20.93
N ASN A 286 8.01 10.09 21.80
CA ASN A 286 7.55 10.37 23.17
C ASN A 286 8.70 10.81 24.09
N LYS A 287 9.94 10.35 23.83
CA LYS A 287 11.14 10.68 24.63
C LYS A 287 11.73 12.03 24.27
N ALA A 288 11.63 12.46 23.01
CA ALA A 288 12.09 13.77 22.57
C ALA A 288 11.26 14.95 23.15
N GLY A 289 10.04 14.68 23.64
CA GLY A 289 9.16 15.67 24.27
C GLY A 289 9.32 15.80 25.80
N GLU A 290 10.22 15.04 26.44
CA GLU A 290 10.50 15.17 27.88
C GLU A 290 11.57 16.25 28.13
N PRO A 291 11.29 17.29 28.93
CA PRO A 291 12.29 18.31 29.25
C PRO A 291 13.34 17.68 30.18
N GLY A 292 14.47 17.26 29.61
CA GLY A 292 15.61 16.74 30.39
C GLY A 292 16.53 15.73 29.69
N ALA A 293 16.18 15.19 28.52
CA ALA A 293 17.02 14.20 27.85
C ALA A 293 17.93 14.81 26.74
N GLY A 294 18.98 15.49 27.20
CA GLY A 294 20.29 15.72 26.56
C GLY A 294 20.44 15.84 25.03
N GLY A 295 20.91 17.03 24.60
CA GLY A 295 21.99 17.13 23.60
C GLY A 295 21.72 17.98 22.36
N LEU A 296 21.65 19.30 22.52
CA LEU A 296 22.20 20.36 21.63
C LEU A 296 21.74 21.72 22.16
N GLU A 297 22.68 22.51 22.66
CA GLU A 297 22.44 23.89 23.12
C GLU A 297 21.87 24.74 21.97
N PRO A 298 20.74 25.45 22.14
CA PRO A 298 20.34 26.49 21.22
C PRO A 298 21.23 27.73 21.44
N GLN A 299 21.85 28.23 20.37
CA GLN A 299 22.53 29.53 20.39
C GLN A 299 21.55 30.65 20.78
N PRO A 300 21.99 31.68 21.55
CA PRO A 300 21.10 32.73 21.99
C PRO A 300 20.82 33.73 20.86
N VAL A 301 19.54 33.98 20.59
CA VAL A 301 19.05 35.12 19.78
C VAL A 301 18.74 36.27 20.74
N PRO A 302 19.03 37.54 20.42
CA PRO A 302 18.99 38.63 21.40
C PRO A 302 17.56 38.97 21.82
N GLU A 303 17.42 39.28 23.11
CA GLU A 303 16.23 39.83 23.74
C GLU A 303 15.84 41.18 23.12
N HIS A 304 14.56 41.31 22.73
CA HIS A 304 13.88 42.60 22.72
C HIS A 304 12.67 42.54 23.65
N SER A 305 12.72 43.45 24.61
CA SER A 305 11.77 43.74 25.68
C SER A 305 10.43 44.28 25.15
N GLY A 306 9.33 43.96 25.85
CA GLY A 306 8.09 44.71 25.72
C GLY A 306 6.81 43.98 26.12
N GLU A 307 6.32 44.32 27.30
CA GLU A 307 4.91 44.37 27.71
C GLU A 307 4.20 43.10 28.24
N SER A 308 3.73 43.29 29.47
CA SER A 308 2.86 42.48 30.30
C SER A 308 1.42 42.49 29.80
N ASP A 309 0.75 41.33 29.77
CA ASP A 309 -0.66 41.29 30.10
C ASP A 309 -1.11 39.97 30.74
N SER A 310 -1.89 40.17 31.80
CA SER A 310 -2.86 39.33 32.51
C SER A 310 -2.84 37.78 32.45
N THR A 311 -2.84 37.25 33.68
CA THR A 311 -3.31 35.94 34.15
C THR A 311 -4.36 35.22 33.29
N GLU A 312 -3.94 34.21 32.53
CA GLU A 312 -4.77 33.04 32.22
C GLU A 312 -4.09 31.79 32.78
N ASN A 313 -4.74 31.18 33.77
CA ASN A 313 -4.37 29.89 34.34
C ASN A 313 -4.71 28.78 33.32
N LYS A 314 -4.00 28.73 32.19
CA LYS A 314 -4.09 27.62 31.24
C LYS A 314 -3.37 26.43 31.85
N ALA A 315 -4.14 25.48 32.35
CA ALA A 315 -3.66 24.14 32.65
C ALA A 315 -2.79 23.66 31.47
N LYS A 316 -1.53 23.32 31.76
CA LYS A 316 -0.59 22.76 30.77
C LYS A 316 -1.32 21.66 29.99
N PRO A 317 -1.35 21.70 28.64
CA PRO A 317 -1.94 20.61 27.88
C PRO A 317 -1.20 19.32 28.26
N LYS A 318 -1.94 18.33 28.79
CA LYS A 318 -1.37 17.00 29.09
C LYS A 318 -0.66 16.51 27.83
N ASN A 319 0.63 16.19 27.93
CA ASN A 319 1.40 15.52 26.88
C ASN A 319 0.63 14.25 26.47
N LYS A 320 -0.13 14.32 25.37
CA LYS A 320 -0.81 13.16 24.78
C LYS A 320 0.29 12.34 24.10
N LYS A 321 0.84 11.35 24.81
CA LYS A 321 1.82 10.40 24.27
C LYS A 321 1.15 9.57 23.17
N GLN A 322 1.87 9.35 22.07
CA GLN A 322 1.41 8.49 20.97
C GLN A 322 1.65 7.01 21.29
N GLY A 323 0.94 6.12 20.59
CA GLY A 323 1.13 4.68 20.71
C GLY A 323 0.25 4.04 21.77
N CYS A 324 0.22 2.72 21.79
CA CYS A 324 -0.61 1.89 22.67
C CYS A 324 0.15 1.45 23.92
N ASN A 325 -0.59 1.22 25.02
CA ASN A 325 -0.05 0.57 26.21
C ASN A 325 0.07 -0.96 26.02
N ASN A 326 0.74 -1.65 26.94
CA ASN A 326 0.98 -3.09 26.82
C ASN A 326 -0.30 -3.94 26.61
N PRO A 327 -1.40 -3.76 27.39
CA PRO A 327 -2.66 -4.46 27.14
C PRO A 327 -3.27 -4.21 25.74
N GLU A 328 -3.25 -2.96 25.27
CA GLU A 328 -3.71 -2.57 23.93
C GLU A 328 -2.86 -3.24 22.83
N ILE A 329 -1.53 -3.23 22.96
CA ILE A 329 -0.62 -3.89 22.01
C ILE A 329 -0.90 -5.39 21.94
N LEU A 330 -1.12 -6.04 23.09
CA LEU A 330 -1.47 -7.45 23.14
C LEU A 330 -2.81 -7.73 22.44
N ALA A 331 -3.77 -6.81 22.51
CA ALA A 331 -5.04 -6.97 21.82
C ALA A 331 -4.91 -6.83 20.30
N VAL A 332 -4.10 -5.87 19.83
CA VAL A 332 -3.72 -5.74 18.42
C VAL A 332 -3.00 -7.00 17.94
N LEU A 333 -2.07 -7.54 18.72
CA LEU A 333 -1.42 -8.81 18.39
C LEU A 333 -2.38 -9.99 18.41
N GLY A 334 -3.37 -10.01 19.30
CA GLY A 334 -4.44 -11.01 19.28
C GLY A 334 -5.21 -11.00 17.95
N HIS A 335 -5.50 -9.81 17.42
CA HIS A 335 -6.11 -9.64 16.10
C HIS A 335 -5.19 -10.16 14.98
N GLU A 336 -3.92 -9.74 14.96
CA GLU A 336 -2.92 -10.21 13.98
C GLU A 336 -2.77 -11.74 13.99
N LEU A 337 -2.66 -12.33 15.18
CA LEU A 337 -2.60 -13.78 15.35
C LEU A 337 -3.89 -14.48 14.92
N GLY A 338 -5.04 -13.79 14.95
CA GLY A 338 -6.29 -14.25 14.37
C GLY A 338 -6.18 -14.50 12.87
N HIS A 339 -5.52 -13.62 12.11
CA HIS A 339 -5.28 -13.85 10.68
C HIS A 339 -4.48 -15.11 10.41
N TRP A 340 -3.48 -15.39 11.26
CA TRP A 340 -2.72 -16.63 11.17
C TRP A 340 -3.58 -17.85 11.54
N LYS A 341 -4.27 -17.81 12.68
CA LYS A 341 -5.02 -18.96 13.21
C LYS A 341 -6.18 -19.37 12.31
N LEU A 342 -6.84 -18.40 11.68
CA LEU A 342 -7.95 -18.60 10.75
C LEU A 342 -7.50 -18.86 9.30
N GLY A 343 -6.19 -18.92 9.06
CA GLY A 343 -5.60 -19.25 7.77
C GLY A 343 -5.81 -18.18 6.69
N HIS A 344 -6.03 -16.91 7.05
CA HIS A 344 -6.26 -15.82 6.08
C HIS A 344 -5.08 -15.66 5.13
N THR A 345 -3.85 -15.72 5.64
CA THR A 345 -2.63 -15.68 4.81
C THR A 345 -2.58 -16.83 3.81
N VAL A 346 -2.94 -18.05 4.21
CA VAL A 346 -2.95 -19.23 3.33
C VAL A 346 -4.03 -19.08 2.26
N LYS A 347 -5.24 -18.64 2.64
CA LYS A 347 -6.33 -18.37 1.69
C LYS A 347 -5.90 -17.34 0.63
N ASN A 348 -5.26 -16.24 1.03
CA ASN A 348 -4.74 -15.23 0.10
C ASN A 348 -3.65 -15.79 -0.83
N ILE A 349 -2.75 -16.65 -0.32
CA ILE A 349 -1.75 -17.32 -1.15
C ILE A 349 -2.45 -18.22 -2.18
N VAL A 350 -3.40 -19.06 -1.78
CA VAL A 350 -4.11 -19.94 -2.72
C VAL A 350 -4.87 -19.14 -3.77
N ILE A 351 -5.62 -18.12 -3.37
CA ILE A 351 -6.37 -17.25 -4.30
C ILE A 351 -5.42 -16.58 -5.29
N SER A 352 -4.29 -16.02 -4.82
CA SER A 352 -3.32 -15.37 -5.70
C SER A 352 -2.66 -16.34 -6.68
N GLN A 353 -2.36 -17.58 -6.27
CA GLN A 353 -1.79 -18.58 -7.16
C GLN A 353 -2.80 -19.14 -8.18
N MET A 354 -4.06 -19.32 -7.78
CA MET A 354 -5.14 -19.70 -8.72
C MET A 354 -5.39 -18.61 -9.76
N ASN A 355 -5.43 -17.35 -9.31
CA ASN A 355 -5.53 -16.19 -10.20
C ASN A 355 -4.34 -16.12 -11.16
N SER A 356 -3.11 -16.25 -10.64
CA SER A 356 -1.90 -16.24 -11.46
C SER A 356 -1.92 -17.33 -12.53
N PHE A 357 -2.32 -18.56 -12.17
CA PHE A 357 -2.48 -19.66 -13.12
C PHE A 357 -3.50 -19.33 -14.21
N LEU A 358 -4.69 -18.83 -13.82
CA LEU A 358 -5.73 -18.42 -14.77
C LEU A 358 -5.23 -17.32 -15.72
N CYS A 359 -4.53 -16.32 -15.21
CA CYS A 359 -3.98 -15.25 -16.02
C CYS A 359 -2.95 -15.77 -17.02
N PHE A 360 -2.01 -16.62 -16.60
CA PHE A 360 -1.03 -17.22 -17.53
C PHE A 360 -1.68 -18.14 -18.57
N PHE A 361 -2.70 -18.91 -18.18
CA PHE A 361 -3.48 -19.73 -19.10
C PHE A 361 -4.19 -18.85 -20.16
N LEU A 362 -4.91 -17.81 -19.74
CA LEU A 362 -5.58 -16.90 -20.66
C LEU A 362 -4.58 -16.11 -21.51
N PHE A 363 -3.40 -15.78 -20.97
CA PHE A 363 -2.31 -15.21 -21.75
C PHE A 363 -1.86 -16.14 -22.88
N ALA A 364 -1.68 -17.44 -22.62
CA ALA A 364 -1.35 -18.40 -23.68
C ALA A 364 -2.43 -18.50 -24.76
N VAL A 365 -3.72 -18.38 -24.39
CA VAL A 365 -4.82 -18.35 -25.36
C VAL A 365 -4.78 -17.09 -26.23
N LEU A 366 -4.38 -15.95 -25.65
CA LEU A 366 -4.51 -14.63 -26.30
C LEU A 366 -3.24 -14.16 -27.03
N ILE A 367 -2.05 -14.59 -26.61
CA ILE A 367 -0.76 -14.04 -27.10
C ILE A 367 -0.56 -14.20 -28.61
N GLY A 368 -1.18 -15.20 -29.24
CA GLY A 368 -1.13 -15.41 -30.70
C GLY A 368 -1.96 -14.41 -31.52
N ARG A 369 -2.83 -13.62 -30.89
CA ARG A 369 -3.75 -12.70 -31.57
C ARG A 369 -3.06 -11.40 -31.96
N LYS A 370 -2.65 -11.30 -33.24
CA LYS A 370 -1.97 -10.12 -33.81
C LYS A 370 -2.78 -8.83 -33.62
N GLU A 371 -4.10 -8.93 -33.61
CA GLU A 371 -5.01 -7.81 -33.47
C GLU A 371 -4.84 -7.07 -32.14
N LEU A 372 -4.40 -7.79 -31.09
CA LEU A 372 -4.07 -7.20 -29.79
C LEU A 372 -2.84 -6.30 -29.88
N PHE A 373 -1.82 -6.69 -30.64
CA PHE A 373 -0.59 -5.90 -30.81
C PHE A 373 -0.82 -4.70 -31.71
N THR A 374 -1.51 -4.89 -32.83
CA THR A 374 -1.80 -3.82 -33.78
C THR A 374 -2.69 -2.73 -33.18
N ALA A 375 -3.59 -3.10 -32.25
CA ALA A 375 -4.40 -2.13 -31.50
C ALA A 375 -3.55 -1.10 -30.73
N PHE A 376 -2.33 -1.47 -30.29
CA PHE A 376 -1.41 -0.61 -29.55
C PHE A 376 -0.18 -0.18 -30.35
N GLY A 377 -0.26 -0.20 -31.69
CA GLY A 377 0.78 0.33 -32.57
C GLY A 377 1.97 -0.60 -32.82
N PHE A 378 1.85 -1.89 -32.53
CA PHE A 378 2.85 -2.91 -32.86
C PHE A 378 2.40 -3.68 -34.10
N TYR A 379 2.80 -3.20 -35.28
CA TYR A 379 2.38 -3.77 -36.58
C TYR A 379 3.33 -4.85 -37.09
N ASP A 380 4.63 -4.63 -36.95
CA ASP A 380 5.66 -5.46 -37.59
C ASP A 380 6.12 -6.62 -36.70
N ASN A 381 6.02 -6.46 -35.38
CA ASN A 381 6.59 -7.37 -34.39
C ASN A 381 5.63 -7.63 -33.24
N GLN A 382 5.79 -8.76 -32.55
CA GLN A 382 4.98 -9.17 -31.39
C GLN A 382 5.87 -9.47 -30.17
N PRO A 383 6.53 -8.46 -29.56
CA PRO A 383 7.46 -8.71 -28.47
C PRO A 383 6.75 -9.32 -27.26
N THR A 384 7.37 -10.30 -26.63
CA THR A 384 6.74 -11.10 -25.56
C THR A 384 6.36 -10.23 -24.35
N LEU A 385 7.25 -9.31 -23.95
CA LEU A 385 7.00 -8.38 -22.84
C LEU A 385 5.83 -7.44 -23.13
N ILE A 386 5.74 -6.94 -24.37
CA ILE A 386 4.64 -6.06 -24.80
C ILE A 386 3.31 -6.83 -24.79
N GLY A 387 3.32 -8.09 -25.23
CA GLY A 387 2.15 -8.96 -25.12
C GLY A 387 1.69 -9.16 -23.67
N LEU A 388 2.62 -9.42 -22.74
CA LEU A 388 2.31 -9.53 -21.31
C LEU A 388 1.66 -8.24 -20.80
N MET A 389 2.24 -7.09 -21.13
CA MET A 389 1.74 -5.79 -20.73
C MET A 389 0.32 -5.52 -21.27
N ILE A 390 0.11 -5.68 -22.58
CA ILE A 390 -1.19 -5.46 -23.22
C ILE A 390 -2.25 -6.36 -22.60
N ILE A 391 -1.96 -7.66 -22.47
CA ILE A 391 -2.95 -8.63 -21.99
C ILE A 391 -3.26 -8.41 -20.51
N PHE A 392 -2.25 -8.33 -19.65
CA PHE A 392 -2.46 -8.23 -18.20
C PHE A 392 -2.95 -6.85 -17.74
N GLN A 393 -2.49 -5.77 -18.37
CA GLN A 393 -2.88 -4.42 -17.95
C GLN A 393 -4.14 -3.91 -18.66
N PHE A 394 -4.26 -4.15 -19.97
CA PHE A 394 -5.35 -3.56 -20.75
C PHE A 394 -6.50 -4.53 -20.98
N ILE A 395 -6.22 -5.73 -21.51
CA ILE A 395 -7.28 -6.69 -21.85
C ILE A 395 -7.95 -7.24 -20.58
N PHE A 396 -7.18 -7.52 -19.53
CA PHE A 396 -7.71 -7.99 -18.25
C PHE A 396 -8.21 -6.87 -17.34
N SER A 397 -8.20 -5.59 -17.76
CA SER A 397 -8.64 -4.49 -16.91
C SER A 397 -10.03 -4.70 -16.29
N PRO A 398 -11.08 -5.18 -17.01
CA PRO A 398 -12.38 -5.41 -16.37
C PRO A 398 -12.37 -6.55 -15.36
N TYR A 399 -11.60 -7.60 -15.64
CA TYR A 399 -11.40 -8.71 -14.72
C TYR A 399 -10.67 -8.27 -13.44
N ASN A 400 -9.61 -7.46 -13.59
CA ASN A 400 -8.81 -6.95 -12.48
C ASN A 400 -9.64 -6.09 -11.54
N GLU A 401 -10.51 -5.20 -12.07
CA GLU A 401 -11.39 -4.36 -11.25
C GLU A 401 -12.39 -5.19 -10.43
N VAL A 402 -13.04 -6.17 -11.06
CA VAL A 402 -13.99 -7.06 -10.37
C VAL A 402 -13.27 -7.89 -9.31
N LEU A 403 -12.11 -8.47 -9.64
CA LEU A 403 -11.32 -9.24 -8.69
C LEU A 403 -10.87 -8.37 -7.51
N SER A 404 -10.40 -7.15 -7.77
CA SER A 404 -10.02 -6.17 -6.75
C SER A 404 -11.17 -5.91 -5.77
N PHE A 405 -12.37 -5.61 -6.28
CA PHE A 405 -13.56 -5.43 -5.46
C PHE A 405 -13.88 -6.68 -4.61
N CYS A 406 -13.86 -7.88 -5.21
CA CYS A 406 -14.09 -9.13 -4.47
C CYS A 406 -13.06 -9.35 -3.35
N LEU A 407 -11.78 -9.05 -3.61
CA LEU A 407 -10.71 -9.15 -2.62
C LEU A 407 -10.85 -8.11 -1.50
N THR A 408 -11.30 -6.88 -1.80
CA THR A 408 -11.61 -5.87 -0.80
C THR A 408 -12.73 -6.33 0.14
N VAL A 409 -13.81 -6.89 -0.41
CA VAL A 409 -14.91 -7.46 0.40
C VAL A 409 -14.44 -8.64 1.25
N LEU A 410 -13.61 -9.52 0.68
CA LEU A 410 -13.04 -10.64 1.41
C LEU A 410 -12.12 -10.18 2.55
N SER A 411 -11.29 -9.16 2.31
CA SER A 411 -10.43 -8.53 3.31
C SER A 411 -11.25 -8.00 4.48
N ARG A 412 -12.34 -7.25 4.21
CA ARG A 412 -13.24 -6.75 5.27
C ARG A 412 -13.82 -7.88 6.12
N ARG A 413 -14.16 -9.01 5.50
CA ARG A 413 -14.64 -10.19 6.23
C ARG A 413 -13.55 -10.79 7.12
N PHE A 414 -12.32 -10.88 6.64
CA PHE A 414 -11.18 -11.36 7.42
C PHE A 414 -10.89 -10.48 8.64
N GLU A 415 -11.02 -9.16 8.51
CA GLU A 415 -10.88 -8.22 9.63
C GLU A 415 -11.90 -8.46 10.74
N PHE A 416 -13.19 -8.61 10.40
CA PHE A 416 -14.21 -8.94 11.40
C PHE A 416 -13.96 -10.31 12.07
N GLN A 417 -13.45 -11.27 11.31
CA GLN A 417 -13.11 -12.59 11.86
C GLN A 417 -11.91 -12.52 12.82
N ALA A 418 -10.90 -11.69 12.51
CA ALA A 418 -9.76 -11.44 13.38
C ALA A 418 -10.15 -10.66 14.65
N ASP A 419 -11.03 -9.65 14.53
CA ASP A 419 -11.61 -8.95 15.68
C ASP A 419 -12.40 -9.91 16.59
N ALA A 420 -13.23 -10.77 15.99
CA ALA A 420 -13.97 -11.80 16.73
C ALA A 420 -13.03 -12.81 17.43
N PHE A 421 -11.91 -13.15 16.80
CA PHE A 421 -10.89 -14.02 17.40
C PHE A 421 -10.25 -13.36 18.63
N ALA A 422 -9.83 -12.10 18.53
CA ALA A 422 -9.29 -11.35 19.67
C ALA A 422 -10.32 -11.20 20.80
N ARG A 423 -11.60 -10.98 20.47
CA ARG A 423 -12.70 -10.99 21.44
C ARG A 423 -12.81 -12.33 22.17
N ASN A 424 -12.72 -13.45 21.45
CA ASN A 424 -12.79 -14.79 22.04
C ASN A 424 -11.58 -15.09 22.94
N MET A 425 -10.44 -14.43 22.73
CA MET A 425 -9.29 -14.45 23.64
C MET A 425 -9.46 -13.55 24.88
N GLY A 426 -10.62 -12.91 25.04
CA GLY A 426 -10.90 -12.00 26.16
C GLY A 426 -10.24 -10.63 26.04
N LYS A 427 -9.89 -10.20 24.82
CA LYS A 427 -9.19 -8.92 24.54
C LYS A 427 -10.06 -7.85 23.89
N ALA A 428 -11.39 -7.98 23.99
CA ALA A 428 -12.32 -7.09 23.29
C ALA A 428 -12.25 -5.64 23.78
N THR A 429 -12.14 -5.44 25.10
CA THR A 429 -12.09 -4.10 25.72
C THR A 429 -10.81 -3.38 25.33
N GLU A 430 -9.68 -4.08 25.40
CA GLU A 430 -8.37 -3.56 25.03
C GLU A 430 -8.27 -3.30 23.53
N LEU A 431 -8.82 -4.19 22.68
CA LEU A 431 -8.86 -3.97 21.23
C LEU A 431 -9.75 -2.77 20.87
N TYR A 432 -10.90 -2.63 21.54
CA TYR A 432 -11.78 -1.47 21.39
C TYR A 432 -11.03 -0.17 21.69
N SER A 433 -10.26 -0.14 22.79
CA SER A 433 -9.45 1.01 23.16
C SER A 433 -8.31 1.27 22.16
N ALA A 434 -7.58 0.22 21.77
CA ALA A 434 -6.47 0.29 20.82
C ALA A 434 -6.90 0.85 19.46
N LEU A 435 -8.03 0.39 18.90
CA LEU A 435 -8.54 0.88 17.62
C LEU A 435 -8.88 2.38 17.66
N ILE A 436 -9.41 2.86 18.78
CA ILE A 436 -9.69 4.30 18.97
C ILE A 436 -8.38 5.09 19.03
N LYS A 437 -7.40 4.60 19.82
CA LYS A 437 -6.10 5.26 19.98
C LYS A 437 -5.34 5.32 18.66
N LEU A 438 -5.30 4.22 17.91
CA LEU A 438 -4.68 4.16 16.59
C LEU A 438 -5.38 5.03 15.56
N ASN A 439 -6.71 5.09 15.58
CA ASN A 439 -7.44 6.00 14.70
C ASN A 439 -7.12 7.46 15.02
N LYS A 440 -7.00 7.81 16.30
CA LYS A 440 -6.59 9.14 16.74
C LYS A 440 -5.16 9.48 16.32
N ASP A 441 -4.21 8.59 16.60
CA ASP A 441 -2.79 8.82 16.31
C ASP A 441 -2.53 8.94 14.80
N ASN A 442 -3.30 8.22 13.98
CA ASN A 442 -3.21 8.28 12.52
C ASN A 442 -4.15 9.32 11.86
N LEU A 443 -4.86 10.14 12.65
CA LEU A 443 -5.86 11.11 12.17
C LEU A 443 -6.87 10.49 11.17
N GLY A 444 -7.31 9.27 11.47
CA GLY A 444 -8.34 8.56 10.73
C GLY A 444 -9.70 9.23 10.93
N PHE A 445 -10.41 9.49 9.83
CA PHE A 445 -11.75 10.05 9.92
C PHE A 445 -12.79 8.94 10.09
N PRO A 446 -13.55 8.90 11.19
CA PRO A 446 -14.32 7.71 11.59
C PRO A 446 -15.66 7.55 10.86
N VAL A 447 -16.03 8.51 10.01
CA VAL A 447 -17.28 8.48 9.22
C VAL A 447 -16.93 8.37 7.76
N ALA A 448 -17.52 7.40 7.06
CA ALA A 448 -17.32 7.22 5.63
C ALA A 448 -18.66 7.09 4.92
N ASP A 449 -18.70 7.55 3.68
CA ASP A 449 -19.76 7.22 2.73
C ASP A 449 -19.75 5.70 2.51
N TRP A 450 -20.93 5.09 2.59
CA TRP A 450 -21.09 3.64 2.54
C TRP A 450 -20.64 3.03 1.20
N LEU A 451 -20.82 3.77 0.10
CA LEU A 451 -20.49 3.28 -1.24
C LEU A 451 -18.99 3.40 -1.49
N PHE A 452 -18.38 4.52 -1.08
CA PHE A 452 -16.92 4.69 -1.09
C PHE A 452 -16.22 3.64 -0.22
N SER A 453 -16.68 3.44 1.02
CA SER A 453 -16.06 2.47 1.93
C SER A 453 -16.26 1.03 1.45
N MET A 454 -17.39 0.71 0.81
CA MET A 454 -17.62 -0.60 0.22
C MET A 454 -16.63 -0.93 -0.89
N TRP A 455 -16.25 0.06 -1.70
CA TRP A 455 -15.37 -0.12 -2.84
C TRP A 455 -13.88 -0.13 -2.45
N HIS A 456 -13.45 0.77 -1.55
CA HIS A 456 -12.02 0.99 -1.29
C HIS A 456 -11.48 0.41 0.01
N TYR A 457 -12.30 0.30 1.06
CA TYR A 457 -11.76 0.04 2.37
C TYR A 457 -11.54 -1.46 2.57
N SER A 458 -10.27 -1.89 2.56
CA SER A 458 -9.87 -3.25 2.93
C SER A 458 -10.11 -3.57 4.41
N HIS A 459 -10.15 -2.53 5.26
CA HIS A 459 -10.56 -2.59 6.66
C HIS A 459 -11.94 -1.96 6.85
N PRO A 460 -12.89 -2.62 7.55
CA PRO A 460 -14.18 -2.00 7.82
C PRO A 460 -14.02 -0.67 8.58
N PRO A 461 -14.90 0.33 8.36
CA PRO A 461 -14.91 1.57 9.12
C PRO A 461 -14.84 1.35 10.63
N LEU A 462 -14.14 2.23 11.35
CA LEU A 462 -13.91 2.09 12.80
C LEU A 462 -15.20 1.78 13.56
N LEU A 463 -16.27 2.55 13.31
CA LEU A 463 -17.55 2.37 13.99
C LEU A 463 -18.16 0.97 13.79
N GLU A 464 -17.99 0.36 12.61
CA GLU A 464 -18.48 -1.00 12.35
C GLU A 464 -17.73 -2.01 13.21
N ARG A 465 -16.39 -1.89 13.30
CA ARG A 465 -15.53 -2.76 14.14
C ARG A 465 -15.85 -2.61 15.62
N LEU A 466 -15.99 -1.37 16.10
CA LEU A 466 -16.33 -1.08 17.50
C LEU A 466 -17.70 -1.66 17.89
N ARG A 467 -18.70 -1.60 17.00
CA ARG A 467 -20.02 -2.22 17.23
C ARG A 467 -19.91 -3.75 17.28
N ALA A 468 -19.11 -4.36 16.41
CA ALA A 468 -18.89 -5.81 16.41
C ALA A 468 -18.22 -6.29 17.72
N LEU A 469 -17.30 -5.51 18.28
CA LEU A 469 -16.63 -5.83 19.55
C LEU A 469 -17.54 -5.69 20.78
N LYS A 470 -18.57 -4.82 20.72
CA LYS A 470 -19.56 -4.65 21.80
C LYS A 470 -20.59 -5.78 21.88
N GLY A 471 -20.75 -6.58 20.82
CA GLY A 471 -21.73 -7.68 20.79
C GLY A 471 -21.44 -8.72 21.88
N ALA A 472 -22.48 -9.16 22.59
CA ALA A 472 -22.38 -10.18 23.63
C ALA A 472 -21.61 -11.42 23.13
N LYS A 473 -20.90 -12.11 24.04
CA LYS A 473 -20.33 -13.43 23.75
C LYS A 473 -21.46 -14.32 23.23
N GLN A 474 -21.23 -14.98 22.11
CA GLN A 474 -22.05 -16.14 21.76
C GLN A 474 -21.58 -17.22 22.73
N ASP A 475 -22.41 -17.47 23.76
CA ASP A 475 -22.23 -18.58 24.69
C ASP A 475 -22.42 -19.93 23.99
#